data_AF-D0CFQ7-F1
#
_entry.id   AF-D0CFQ7-F1
#
_cell.length_a   1.000
_cell.length_b   1.000
_cell.length_c   1.000
_cell.angle_alpha   90.00
_cell.angle_beta   90.00
_cell.angle_gamma   90.00
#
_symmetry.space_group_name_H-M   'P 1'
#
loop_
_entity.id
_entity.type
_entity.pdbx_description
1 polymer ?
#
loop_
_entity_poly.entity_id
_entity_poly.type
_entity_poly.pdbx_seq_one_letter_code
_entity_poly.pdbx_strand_id
1 'polypeptide(L)' 'MKNDKKSNGLTEIENFCELLSCLGLKVVPKDYQSIDKERVAALLVMSKSWMNRIETVDDLFHDEISGQKEKLGY' A
#
# COMPACT_ATOMS: atom_id res chain seq x y z
N MET A 1 0.92 23.31 31.45
CA MET A 1 -0.23 22.40 31.56
C MET A 1 0.29 21.01 31.90
N LYS A 2 -0.07 20.47 33.07
CA LYS A 2 0.16 19.05 33.35
C LYS A 2 -0.81 18.29 32.45
N ASN A 3 -0.30 17.57 31.46
CA ASN A 3 -1.11 16.59 30.76
C ASN A 3 -1.36 15.46 31.76
N ASP A 4 -2.47 15.57 32.49
CA ASP A 4 -3.02 14.42 33.21
C ASP A 4 -3.41 13.41 32.14
N LYS A 5 -2.49 12.48 31.83
CA LYS A 5 -2.80 11.33 30.99
C LYS A 5 -3.92 10.57 31.69
N LYS A 6 -5.16 10.78 31.25
CA LYS A 6 -6.27 9.88 31.57
C LYS A 6 -5.83 8.50 31.08
N SER A 7 -5.44 7.65 32.01
CA SER A 7 -5.10 6.27 31.70
C SER A 7 -6.39 5.57 31.27
N ASN A 8 -6.43 5.18 30.01
CA ASN A 8 -7.48 4.39 29.37
C ASN A 8 -7.38 2.89 29.73
N GLY A 9 -6.53 2.52 30.71
CA GLY A 9 -6.39 1.14 31.18
C GLY A 9 -5.64 0.21 30.23
N LEU A 10 -5.18 0.74 29.09
CA LEU A 10 -4.44 0.01 28.08
C LEU A 10 -2.95 0.00 28.38
N THR A 11 -2.29 -1.11 28.06
CA THR A 11 -0.83 -1.20 27.97
C THR A 11 -0.29 -0.27 26.88
N GLU A 12 1.02 -0.04 26.87
CA GLU A 12 1.66 0.77 25.83
C GLU A 12 1.48 0.17 24.43
N ILE A 13 1.49 -1.16 24.32
CA ILE A 13 1.29 -1.87 23.06
C ILE A 13 -0.16 -1.71 22.57
N GLU A 14 -1.14 -1.85 23.47
CA GLU A 14 -2.55 -1.69 23.11
C GLU A 14 -2.86 -0.24 22.69
N ASN A 15 -2.30 0.75 23.39
CA ASN A 15 -2.39 2.16 22.98
C ASN A 15 -1.79 2.39 21.58
N PHE A 16 -0.67 1.75 21.27
CA PHE A 16 -0.05 1.82 19.95
C PHE A 16 -0.93 1.19 18.86
N CYS A 17 -1.53 0.03 19.14
CA CYS A 17 -2.47 -0.62 18.23
C CYS A 17 -3.73 0.24 17.97
N GLU A 18 -4.28 0.89 19.00
CA GLU A 18 -5.40 1.83 18.81
C GLU A 18 -5.00 3.02 17.95
N LEU A 19 -3.81 3.58 18.16
CA LEU A 19 -3.32 4.70 17.36
C LEU A 19 -3.17 4.31 15.88
N LEU A 20 -2.65 3.11 15.59
CA LEU A 20 -2.59 2.59 14.22
C LEU A 20 -3.99 2.44 13.61
N SER A 21 -4.96 1.93 14.38
CA SER A 21 -6.36 1.81 13.94
C SER A 21 -6.98 3.17 13.58
N CYS A 22 -6.71 4.21 14.38
CA CYS A 22 -7.14 5.58 14.09
C CYS A 22 -6.56 6.14 12.78
N LEU A 23 -5.40 5.64 12.33
CA LEU A 23 -4.78 5.98 11.05
C LEU A 23 -5.26 5.08 9.89
N GLY A 24 -6.20 4.17 10.14
CA GLY A 24 -6.68 3.20 9.15
C GLY A 24 -5.71 2.03 8.90
N LEU A 25 -4.71 1.86 9.78
CA LEU A 25 -3.72 0.79 9.68
C LEU A 25 -4.13 -0.39 10.56
N LYS A 26 -3.99 -1.61 10.03
CA LYS A 26 -4.29 -2.85 10.76
C LYS A 26 -3.01 -3.56 11.17
N VAL A 27 -2.91 -3.94 12.44
CA VAL A 27 -1.87 -4.87 12.92
C VAL A 27 -2.32 -6.29 12.61
N VAL A 28 -1.47 -7.04 11.90
CA VAL A 28 -1.70 -8.46 11.59
C VAL A 28 -0.54 -9.30 12.13
N PRO A 29 -0.79 -10.52 12.63
CA PRO A 29 0.28 -11.44 12.99
C PRO A 29 1.23 -11.67 11.82
N LYS A 30 2.52 -11.82 12.09
CA LYS A 30 3.56 -11.94 11.06
C LYS A 30 3.39 -13.19 10.19
N ASP A 31 2.88 -14.25 10.78
CA ASP A 31 2.51 -15.52 10.17
C ASP A 31 1.16 -15.47 9.43
N TYR A 32 0.41 -14.37 9.57
CA TYR A 32 -0.83 -14.17 8.85
C TYR A 32 -0.56 -13.87 7.38
N GLN A 33 -0.60 -14.91 6.56
CA GLN A 33 -0.46 -14.80 5.12
C GLN A 33 -1.72 -14.11 4.55
N SER A 34 -1.67 -12.79 4.50
CA SER A 34 -2.80 -11.92 4.11
C SER A 34 -3.18 -12.06 2.64
N ILE A 35 -2.28 -12.66 1.84
CA ILE A 35 -2.44 -12.89 0.41
C ILE A 35 -1.96 -14.32 0.13
N ASP A 36 -2.79 -15.06 -0.60
CA ASP A 36 -2.46 -16.41 -1.04
C ASP A 36 -1.11 -16.44 -1.79
N LYS A 37 -0.33 -17.50 -1.55
CA LYS A 37 1.04 -17.62 -2.07
C LYS A 37 1.06 -17.63 -3.60
N GLU A 38 0.09 -18.28 -4.23
CA GLU A 38 -0.02 -18.40 -5.69
C GLU A 38 -0.37 -17.03 -6.29
N ARG A 39 -1.23 -16.26 -5.61
CA ARG A 39 -1.53 -14.88 -5.99
C ARG A 39 -0.30 -13.96 -5.90
N VAL A 40 0.50 -14.07 -4.84
CA VAL A 40 1.76 -13.31 -4.72
C VAL A 40 2.76 -13.74 -5.81
N ALA A 41 2.86 -15.03 -6.09
CA ALA A 41 3.73 -15.54 -7.15
C ALA A 41 3.31 -15.03 -8.53
N ALA A 42 2.01 -15.02 -8.83
CA ALA A 42 1.48 -14.48 -10.08
C ALA A 42 1.77 -12.99 -10.22
N LEU A 43 1.53 -12.19 -9.16
CA LEU A 43 1.87 -10.77 -9.14
C LEU A 43 3.36 -10.53 -9.38
N LEU A 44 4.23 -11.30 -8.73
CA LEU A 44 5.67 -11.19 -8.89
C LEU A 44 6.13 -11.51 -10.32
N VAL A 45 5.58 -12.56 -10.94
CA VAL A 45 5.88 -12.92 -12.33
C VAL A 45 5.43 -11.81 -13.27
N MET A 46 4.21 -11.31 -13.12
CA MET A 46 3.69 -10.21 -13.95
C MET A 46 4.55 -8.96 -13.83
N SER A 47 4.89 -8.54 -12.60
CA SER A 47 5.76 -7.38 -12.38
C SER A 47 7.15 -7.58 -13.03
N LYS A 48 7.77 -8.75 -12.88
CA LYS A 48 9.06 -9.06 -13.52
C LYS A 48 8.97 -9.05 -15.05
N SER A 49 7.92 -9.65 -15.62
CA SER A 49 7.69 -9.67 -17.05
C SER A 49 7.46 -8.27 -17.62
N TRP A 50 6.82 -7.38 -16.86
CA TRP A 50 6.62 -5.98 -17.24
C TRP A 50 7.91 -5.18 -17.13
N MET A 51 8.66 -5.31 -16.02
CA MET A 51 9.94 -4.62 -15.82
C MET A 51 11.01 -5.03 -16.86
N ASN A 52 11.03 -6.28 -17.31
CA ASN A 52 11.94 -6.71 -18.37
C ASN A 52 11.63 -6.08 -19.74
N ARG A 53 10.48 -5.42 -19.90
CA ARG A 53 10.08 -4.73 -21.14
C ARG A 53 10.28 -3.21 -21.07
N ILE A 54 10.64 -2.69 -19.90
CA ILE A 54 10.87 -1.28 -19.65
C ILE A 54 12.38 -1.03 -19.85
N GLU A 55 12.74 -0.18 -20.80
CA GLU A 55 14.14 0.17 -21.04
C GLU A 55 14.52 1.47 -20.32
N THR A 56 13.56 2.36 -20.10
CA THR A 56 13.76 3.67 -19.47
C THR A 56 12.66 4.01 -18.46
N VAL A 57 12.95 4.94 -17.53
CA VAL A 57 11.95 5.40 -16.54
C VAL A 57 10.75 6.08 -17.23
N ASP A 58 10.96 6.69 -18.39
CA ASP A 58 9.91 7.37 -19.16
C ASP A 58 8.85 6.37 -19.68
N ASP A 59 9.20 5.11 -19.91
CA ASP A 59 8.24 4.05 -20.29
C ASP A 59 7.20 3.75 -19.20
N LEU A 60 7.45 4.20 -17.96
CA LEU A 60 6.52 4.10 -16.82
C LEU A 60 5.48 5.23 -16.81
N PHE A 61 5.71 6.31 -17.57
CA PHE A 61 4.85 7.48 -17.63
C PHE A 61 4.16 7.56 -18.99
N HIS A 62 2.87 7.23 -19.04
CA HIS A 62 2.06 7.38 -20.26
C HIS A 62 1.55 8.81 -20.46
N ASP A 63 2.44 9.79 -20.36
CA ASP A 63 2.08 11.22 -20.45
C ASP A 63 1.46 11.57 -21.82
N GLU A 64 1.82 10.83 -22.88
CA GLU A 64 1.30 11.01 -24.24
C GLU A 64 -0.21 10.70 -24.39
N ILE A 65 -0.77 9.78 -23.59
CA ILE A 65 -2.20 9.44 -23.67
C ILE A 65 -3.06 10.53 -23.03
N SER A 66 -2.51 11.25 -22.03
CA SER A 66 -3.26 12.27 -21.29
C SER A 66 -3.69 13.46 -22.17
N GLY A 67 -2.86 13.85 -23.15
CA GLY A 67 -3.14 14.94 -24.08
C GLY A 67 -3.98 14.56 -25.31
N GLN A 68 -4.29 13.27 -25.49
CA GLN A 68 -5.07 12.77 -26.63
C GLN A 68 -6.50 12.33 -26.27
N LYS A 69 -6.90 12.38 -24.99
CA LYS A 69 -8.26 12.00 -24.55
C LYS A 69 -9.36 12.75 -25.32
N GLU A 70 -9.19 14.07 -25.50
CA GLU A 70 -10.10 14.89 -26.32
C GLU A 70 -10.12 14.52 -27.81
N LYS A 71 -9.02 14.00 -28.38
CA LYS A 71 -8.96 13.55 -29.78
C LYS A 71 -9.53 12.13 -29.98
N LEU A 72 -9.55 11.32 -28.93
CA LEU A 72 -10.03 9.94 -28.94
C LEU A 72 -11.50 9.81 -28.47
N GLY A 73 -12.13 10.92 -28.08
CA GLY A 73 -13.56 10.97 -27.76
C GLY A 73 -13.94 10.41 -26.37
N TYR A 74 -13.01 10.45 -25.41
CA TYR A 74 -13.26 10.11 -24.00
C TYR A 74 -13.26 11.35 -23.11
#